data_AF-A0A9E2Q5Q9-F1
#
_entry.id   AF-A0A9E2Q5Q9-F1
#
_cell.length_a   1.000
_cell.length_b   1.000
_cell.length_c   1.000
_cell.angle_alpha   90.00
_cell.angle_beta   90.00
_cell.angle_gamma   90.00
#
_symmetry.space_group_name_H-M   'P 1'
#
loop_
_entity.id
_entity.type
_entity.pdbx_description
1 polymer ?
#
loop_
_entity_poly.entity_id
_entity_poly.type
_entity_poly.pdbx_seq_one_letter_code
_entity_poly.pdbx_strand_id
1 'polypeptide(L)'
;DDVFFLHVSLVPYIGPSGELKTKPTQHSVAALRSIGIAPDAIVLRADREVPEATKRKIALMCDVDVEGVVNCKDAPSIYDIPRVLHSEGLDAYVVQRLGLPFRDVDWSGWDGLLRRVHQPSYEVEVALVGKYIDLPDAYLSVTEALRAGGFHHDAKVVIRWVTSDDCQTPEGAQLALSGVDAILVPGGFGVRGIEGKLGALRWAREHQVPTLGICLGLQCMVIEYARTVLGLVDASSSEFDPDTSHPVIATMAEQLAFVDGQGDLGGTMRLGAYDANLVHGSLVAEVYGATRVSERHRHRYEVNNSYRAALEEAGLVVSGVSPDSSLVEFIELPREVHPYYVATQAHPEFKSRPTRAHPLFAGLIGAALTRQRETRLLEVEPVR
;
A
#
# COMPACT_ATOMS: atom_id res chain seq x y z
N ASP A 1 -34.55 -13.54 11.66
CA ASP A 1 -34.43 -12.14 12.13
C ASP A 1 -32.97 -11.69 12.27
N ASP A 2 -32.02 -12.59 12.56
CA ASP A 2 -30.59 -12.25 12.70
C ASP A 2 -29.74 -12.42 11.42
N VAL A 3 -30.35 -12.73 10.27
CA VAL A 3 -29.64 -13.03 9.02
C VAL A 3 -30.20 -12.15 7.90
N PHE A 4 -29.30 -11.55 7.13
CA PHE A 4 -29.61 -10.69 5.99
C PHE A 4 -28.78 -11.12 4.76
N PHE A 5 -29.43 -11.32 3.61
CA PHE A 5 -28.78 -11.66 2.36
C PHE A 5 -28.76 -10.46 1.41
N LEU A 6 -27.57 -9.90 1.17
CA LEU A 6 -27.32 -8.86 0.17
C LEU A 6 -26.77 -9.49 -1.12
N HIS A 7 -27.50 -9.41 -2.23
CA HIS A 7 -27.04 -9.95 -3.51
C HIS A 7 -26.53 -8.84 -4.43
N VAL A 8 -25.29 -8.97 -4.94
CA VAL A 8 -24.71 -8.00 -5.88
C VAL A 8 -24.86 -8.53 -7.30
N SER A 9 -25.40 -7.71 -8.19
CA SER A 9 -25.65 -8.08 -9.59
C SER A 9 -25.29 -6.95 -10.55
N LEU A 10 -24.95 -7.31 -11.79
CA LEU A 10 -24.65 -6.36 -12.87
C LEU A 10 -25.92 -6.01 -13.67
N VAL A 11 -26.11 -4.73 -13.93
CA VAL A 11 -27.12 -4.20 -14.87
C VAL A 11 -26.38 -3.61 -16.07
N PRO A 12 -26.13 -4.41 -17.13
CA PRO A 12 -25.37 -3.93 -18.28
C PRO A 12 -26.20 -2.98 -19.15
N TYR A 13 -25.51 -1.98 -19.70
CA TYR A 13 -26.03 -1.10 -20.74
C TYR A 13 -25.66 -1.64 -22.12
N ILE A 14 -26.66 -1.78 -23.01
CA ILE A 14 -26.44 -2.22 -24.39
C ILE A 14 -26.42 -0.99 -25.29
N GLY A 15 -25.21 -0.58 -25.69
CA GLY A 15 -24.96 0.63 -26.48
C GLY A 15 -25.87 0.78 -27.70
N PRO A 16 -25.92 -0.20 -28.62
CA PRO A 16 -26.73 -0.11 -29.85
C PRO A 16 -28.24 0.09 -29.62
N SER A 17 -28.79 -0.46 -28.53
CA SER A 17 -30.22 -0.32 -28.22
C SER A 17 -30.52 0.81 -27.24
N GLY A 18 -29.51 1.39 -26.60
CA GLY A 18 -29.69 2.46 -25.62
C GLY A 18 -30.38 2.03 -24.33
N GLU A 19 -30.31 0.75 -23.96
CA GLU A 19 -31.15 0.18 -22.89
C GLU A 19 -30.33 -0.55 -21.82
N LEU A 20 -30.73 -0.36 -20.56
CA LEU A 20 -30.30 -1.17 -19.42
C LEU A 20 -31.05 -2.50 -19.40
N LYS A 21 -30.32 -3.61 -19.26
CA LYS A 21 -30.92 -4.96 -19.25
C LYS A 21 -30.99 -5.52 -17.82
N THR A 22 -32.21 -5.75 -17.35
CA THR A 22 -32.47 -6.34 -16.03
C THR A 22 -32.39 -7.87 -16.01
N LYS A 23 -32.33 -8.52 -17.19
CA LYS A 23 -32.41 -9.98 -17.32
C LYS A 23 -31.28 -10.73 -16.60
N PRO A 24 -30.00 -10.27 -16.65
CA PRO A 24 -28.94 -10.89 -15.88
C PRO A 24 -29.23 -10.94 -14.38
N THR A 25 -29.76 -9.84 -13.82
CA THR A 25 -30.14 -9.77 -12.40
C THR A 25 -31.26 -10.77 -12.06
N GLN A 26 -32.31 -10.85 -12.91
CA GLN A 26 -33.40 -11.81 -12.70
C GLN A 26 -32.91 -13.27 -12.69
N HIS A 27 -32.04 -13.63 -13.65
CA HIS A 27 -31.48 -14.99 -13.71
C HIS A 27 -30.55 -15.28 -12.53
N SER A 28 -29.75 -14.29 -12.12
CA SER A 28 -28.83 -14.41 -10.99
C SER A 28 -29.58 -14.63 -9.67
N VAL A 29 -30.66 -13.87 -9.42
CA VAL A 29 -31.51 -14.08 -8.24
C VAL A 29 -32.24 -15.43 -8.30
N ALA A 30 -32.72 -15.86 -9.46
CA ALA A 30 -33.35 -17.18 -9.62
C ALA A 30 -32.36 -18.32 -9.29
N ALA A 31 -31.10 -18.20 -9.71
CA ALA A 31 -30.05 -19.16 -9.37
C ALA A 31 -29.68 -19.14 -7.88
N LEU A 32 -29.66 -17.96 -7.24
CA LEU A 32 -29.46 -17.84 -5.79
C LEU A 32 -30.61 -18.51 -5.02
N ARG A 33 -31.85 -18.35 -5.49
CA ARG A 33 -33.03 -18.99 -4.89
C ARG A 33 -33.06 -20.50 -5.12
N SER A 34 -32.57 -20.99 -6.25
CA SER A 34 -32.56 -22.43 -6.52
C SER A 34 -31.64 -23.21 -5.58
N ILE A 35 -30.68 -22.55 -4.93
CA ILE A 35 -29.84 -23.12 -3.87
C ILE A 35 -30.37 -22.82 -2.45
N GLY A 36 -31.56 -22.25 -2.32
CA GLY A 36 -32.26 -22.03 -1.05
C GLY A 36 -32.01 -20.67 -0.39
N ILE A 37 -31.40 -19.70 -1.08
CA ILE A 37 -31.14 -18.36 -0.53
C ILE A 37 -32.10 -17.34 -1.17
N ALA A 38 -32.89 -16.66 -0.34
CA ALA A 38 -33.71 -15.53 -0.76
C ALA A 38 -33.00 -14.22 -0.38
N PRO A 39 -32.68 -13.34 -1.34
CA PRO A 39 -32.04 -12.06 -1.02
C PRO A 39 -33.04 -11.11 -0.35
N ASP A 40 -32.58 -10.41 0.69
CA ASP A 40 -33.33 -9.32 1.35
C ASP A 40 -33.12 -7.98 0.62
N ALA A 41 -31.98 -7.80 -0.06
CA ALA A 41 -31.67 -6.65 -0.88
C ALA A 41 -30.82 -7.03 -2.10
N ILE A 42 -30.89 -6.21 -3.15
CA ILE A 42 -30.13 -6.36 -4.38
C ILE A 42 -29.37 -5.08 -4.67
N VAL A 43 -28.05 -5.17 -4.76
CA VAL A 43 -27.18 -4.08 -5.23
C VAL A 43 -26.98 -4.21 -6.73
N LEU A 44 -27.43 -3.20 -7.47
CA LEU A 44 -27.32 -3.09 -8.91
C LEU A 44 -26.05 -2.31 -9.28
N ARG A 45 -24.98 -3.03 -9.62
CA ARG A 45 -23.79 -2.44 -10.25
C ARG A 45 -24.13 -2.02 -11.67
N ALA A 46 -23.89 -0.76 -11.99
CA ALA A 46 -24.16 -0.18 -13.30
C ALA A 46 -23.17 0.96 -13.60
N ASP A 47 -22.94 1.24 -14.87
CA ASP A 47 -22.11 2.38 -15.31
C ASP A 47 -22.85 3.73 -15.23
N ARG A 48 -24.12 3.71 -14.83
CA ARG A 48 -25.02 4.87 -14.81
C ARG A 48 -26.16 4.69 -13.81
N GLU A 49 -26.98 5.72 -13.71
CA GLU A 49 -28.20 5.69 -12.91
C GLU A 49 -29.21 4.67 -13.47
N VAL A 50 -29.77 3.84 -12.58
CA VAL A 50 -30.81 2.87 -12.94
C VAL A 50 -32.18 3.50 -12.66
N PRO A 51 -33.02 3.73 -13.69
CA PRO A 51 -34.32 4.39 -13.49
C PRO A 51 -35.23 3.64 -12.51
N GLU A 52 -36.05 4.37 -11.77
CA GLU A 52 -36.99 3.81 -10.78
C GLU A 52 -37.94 2.76 -11.37
N ALA A 53 -38.40 2.93 -12.62
CA ALA A 53 -39.21 1.92 -13.29
C ALA A 53 -38.47 0.58 -13.45
N THR A 54 -37.16 0.63 -13.70
CA THR A 54 -36.27 -0.52 -13.82
C THR A 54 -36.07 -1.17 -12.45
N LYS A 55 -35.86 -0.39 -11.39
CA LYS A 55 -35.78 -0.88 -10.00
C LYS A 55 -37.06 -1.58 -9.58
N ARG A 56 -38.23 -0.98 -9.82
CA ARG A 56 -39.55 -1.60 -9.55
C ARG A 56 -39.77 -2.90 -10.32
N LYS A 57 -39.34 -2.95 -11.59
CA LYS A 57 -39.39 -4.18 -12.38
C LYS A 57 -38.50 -5.28 -11.78
N ILE A 58 -37.30 -4.92 -11.30
CA ILE A 58 -36.40 -5.88 -10.63
C ILE A 58 -37.03 -6.34 -9.32
N ALA A 59 -37.50 -5.42 -8.48
CA ALA A 59 -38.20 -5.71 -7.22
C ALA A 59 -39.34 -6.71 -7.44
N LEU A 60 -40.22 -6.45 -8.41
CA LEU A 60 -41.35 -7.34 -8.75
C LEU A 60 -40.88 -8.72 -9.25
N MET A 61 -39.96 -8.75 -10.21
CA MET A 61 -39.52 -10.02 -10.84
C MET A 61 -38.64 -10.87 -9.93
N CYS A 62 -37.96 -10.22 -8.99
CA CYS A 62 -37.07 -10.87 -8.03
C CYS A 62 -37.74 -11.04 -6.67
N ASP A 63 -38.98 -10.58 -6.47
CA ASP A 63 -39.72 -10.63 -5.20
C ASP A 63 -38.86 -10.16 -4.01
N VAL A 64 -38.39 -8.91 -4.11
CA VAL A 64 -37.61 -8.18 -3.10
C VAL A 64 -38.26 -6.80 -2.92
N ASP A 65 -38.25 -6.28 -1.70
CA ASP A 65 -38.78 -4.94 -1.42
C ASP A 65 -38.08 -3.87 -2.27
N VAL A 66 -38.84 -2.90 -2.77
CA VAL A 66 -38.31 -1.85 -3.65
C VAL A 66 -37.22 -1.02 -2.96
N GLU A 67 -37.34 -0.81 -1.64
CA GLU A 67 -36.36 -0.12 -0.79
C GLU A 67 -35.04 -0.92 -0.68
N GLY A 68 -35.10 -2.24 -0.84
CA GLY A 68 -33.94 -3.13 -0.87
C GLY A 68 -33.28 -3.23 -2.25
N VAL A 69 -33.81 -2.61 -3.30
CA VAL A 69 -33.21 -2.58 -4.64
C VAL A 69 -32.42 -1.30 -4.81
N VAL A 70 -31.09 -1.39 -4.80
CA VAL A 70 -30.18 -0.24 -4.64
C VAL A 70 -29.29 -0.06 -5.87
N ASN A 71 -29.26 1.13 -6.45
CA ASN A 71 -28.36 1.45 -7.55
C ASN A 71 -26.96 1.83 -7.03
N CYS A 72 -26.01 0.90 -7.14
CA CYS A 72 -24.59 1.19 -6.93
C CYS A 72 -23.91 1.50 -8.26
N LYS A 73 -24.14 2.71 -8.77
CA LYS A 73 -23.47 3.19 -9.97
C LYS A 73 -21.95 3.28 -9.77
N ASP A 74 -21.20 3.20 -10.86
CA ASP A 74 -19.76 3.41 -10.81
C ASP A 74 -19.45 4.80 -10.22
N ALA A 75 -18.53 4.82 -9.27
CA ALA A 75 -18.19 5.99 -8.49
C ALA A 75 -16.78 6.48 -8.89
N PRO A 76 -16.51 7.81 -8.83
CA PRO A 76 -15.21 8.38 -9.20
C PRO A 76 -14.05 7.82 -8.38
N SER A 77 -14.33 7.47 -7.12
CA SER A 77 -13.39 6.81 -6.21
C SER A 77 -14.08 5.73 -5.37
N ILE A 78 -13.31 4.76 -4.90
CA ILE A 78 -13.79 3.76 -3.94
C ILE A 78 -14.32 4.41 -2.64
N TYR A 79 -13.85 5.60 -2.29
CA TYR A 79 -14.27 6.31 -1.09
C TYR A 79 -15.66 6.96 -1.23
N ASP A 80 -16.17 7.10 -2.46
CA ASP A 80 -17.51 7.64 -2.74
C ASP A 80 -18.60 6.57 -2.60
N ILE A 81 -18.25 5.28 -2.65
CA ILE A 81 -19.21 4.17 -2.60
C ILE A 81 -20.12 4.25 -1.35
N PRO A 82 -19.62 4.55 -0.13
CA PRO A 82 -20.49 4.75 1.02
C PRO A 82 -21.56 5.83 0.82
N ARG A 83 -21.25 6.93 0.12
CA ARG A 83 -22.23 7.99 -0.19
C ARG A 83 -23.27 7.50 -1.20
N VAL A 84 -22.86 6.73 -2.21
CA VAL A 84 -23.78 6.13 -3.18
C VAL A 84 -24.77 5.18 -2.48
N LEU A 85 -24.27 4.27 -1.65
CA LEU A 85 -25.11 3.31 -0.93
C LEU A 85 -26.05 4.00 0.08
N HIS A 86 -25.56 5.02 0.79
CA HIS A 86 -26.37 5.79 1.73
C HIS A 86 -27.44 6.63 1.03
N SER A 87 -27.14 7.22 -0.13
CA SER A 87 -28.14 7.96 -0.91
C SER A 87 -29.29 7.10 -1.42
N GLU A 88 -29.05 5.80 -1.58
CA GLU A 88 -30.06 4.80 -1.93
C GLU A 88 -30.74 4.17 -0.70
N GLY A 89 -30.37 4.57 0.52
CA GLY A 89 -30.99 4.12 1.77
C GLY A 89 -30.67 2.68 2.19
N LEU A 90 -29.63 2.05 1.62
CA LEU A 90 -29.32 0.64 1.87
C LEU A 90 -29.03 0.37 3.35
N ASP A 91 -28.24 1.23 3.98
CA ASP A 91 -27.85 1.12 5.39
C ASP A 91 -29.07 1.24 6.33
N ALA A 92 -29.94 2.21 6.07
CA ALA A 92 -31.19 2.37 6.82
C ALA A 92 -32.12 1.16 6.66
N TYR A 93 -32.24 0.63 5.43
CA TYR A 93 -33.03 -0.57 5.14
C TYR A 93 -32.49 -1.80 5.87
N VAL A 94 -31.15 -2.00 5.91
CA VAL A 94 -30.52 -3.09 6.66
C VAL A 94 -30.80 -2.98 8.16
N VAL A 95 -30.66 -1.77 8.74
CA VAL A 95 -30.95 -1.51 10.17
C VAL A 95 -32.39 -1.87 10.52
N GLN A 96 -33.35 -1.43 9.69
CA GLN A 96 -34.76 -1.74 9.87
C GLN A 96 -35.05 -3.24 9.73
N ARG A 97 -34.50 -3.89 8.68
CA ARG A 97 -34.76 -5.30 8.37
C ARG A 97 -34.26 -6.26 9.44
N LEU A 98 -33.14 -5.92 10.09
CA LEU A 98 -32.53 -6.68 11.18
C LEU A 98 -33.01 -6.25 12.58
N GLY A 99 -33.89 -5.25 12.68
CA GLY A 99 -34.36 -4.74 13.97
C GLY A 99 -33.25 -4.13 14.84
N LEU A 100 -32.21 -3.57 14.22
CA LEU A 100 -31.07 -2.98 14.93
C LEU A 100 -31.42 -1.59 15.49
N PRO A 101 -30.78 -1.14 16.58
CA PRO A 101 -30.93 0.22 17.07
C PRO A 101 -30.54 1.25 16.00
N PHE A 102 -31.47 2.12 15.64
CA PHE A 102 -31.24 3.17 14.66
C PHE A 102 -30.42 4.32 15.26
N ARG A 103 -29.45 4.80 14.48
CA ARG A 103 -28.69 6.02 14.74
C ARG A 103 -28.29 6.63 13.40
N ASP A 104 -28.36 7.95 13.31
CA ASP A 104 -27.87 8.68 12.13
C ASP A 104 -26.35 8.47 11.94
N VAL A 105 -25.94 8.42 10.68
CA VAL A 105 -24.54 8.27 10.29
C VAL A 105 -23.77 9.56 10.63
N ASP A 106 -22.67 9.41 11.36
CA ASP A 106 -21.72 10.50 11.58
C ASP A 106 -20.75 10.57 10.39
N TRP A 107 -20.96 11.58 9.55
CA TRP A 107 -20.18 11.79 8.33
C TRP A 107 -18.89 12.60 8.54
N SER A 108 -18.64 13.15 9.73
CA SER A 108 -17.57 14.13 9.97
C SER A 108 -16.19 13.65 9.48
N GLY A 109 -15.80 12.43 9.84
CA GLY A 109 -14.53 11.83 9.42
C GLY A 109 -14.46 11.51 7.93
N TRP A 110 -15.57 11.07 7.33
CA TRP A 110 -15.62 10.67 5.92
C TRP A 110 -15.70 11.88 4.99
N ASP A 111 -16.38 12.95 5.40
CA ASP A 111 -16.42 14.22 4.66
C ASP A 111 -15.06 14.89 4.63
N GLY A 112 -14.34 14.83 5.75
CA GLY A 112 -12.95 15.23 5.82
C GLY A 112 -12.09 14.51 4.79
N LEU A 113 -12.27 13.20 4.64
CA LEU A 113 -11.59 12.37 3.63
C LEU A 113 -12.02 12.75 2.21
N LEU A 114 -13.31 12.79 1.91
CA LEU A 114 -13.82 13.06 0.55
C LEU A 114 -13.38 14.41 0.02
N ARG A 115 -13.30 15.44 0.88
CA ARG A 115 -12.73 16.73 0.49
C ARG A 115 -11.27 16.58 0.04
N ARG A 116 -10.45 15.79 0.72
CA ARG A 116 -9.03 15.57 0.32
C ARG A 116 -8.90 14.72 -0.94
N VAL A 117 -9.84 13.82 -1.17
CA VAL A 117 -9.90 12.97 -2.37
C VAL A 117 -10.20 13.83 -3.60
N HIS A 118 -11.17 14.74 -3.50
CA HIS A 118 -11.70 15.49 -4.64
C HIS A 118 -11.10 16.89 -4.81
N GLN A 119 -10.62 17.50 -3.72
CA GLN A 119 -10.09 18.88 -3.68
C GLN A 119 -8.78 18.96 -2.88
N PRO A 120 -7.71 18.29 -3.34
CA PRO A 120 -6.39 18.36 -2.71
C PRO A 120 -5.71 19.70 -3.01
N SER A 121 -5.07 20.29 -2.01
CA SER A 121 -4.31 21.55 -2.14
C SER A 121 -2.96 21.39 -2.86
N TYR A 122 -2.39 20.18 -2.79
CA TYR A 122 -1.06 19.87 -3.33
C TYR A 122 -1.07 18.63 -4.22
N GLU A 123 -0.03 18.45 -5.02
CA GLU A 123 0.20 17.23 -5.80
C GLU A 123 1.64 16.76 -5.62
N VAL A 124 1.82 15.45 -5.47
CA VAL A 124 3.11 14.77 -5.29
C VAL A 124 3.19 13.59 -6.24
N GLU A 125 4.25 13.52 -7.02
CA GLU A 125 4.52 12.38 -7.89
C GLU A 125 5.46 11.38 -7.19
N VAL A 126 4.98 10.13 -7.04
CA VAL A 126 5.74 9.04 -6.40
C VAL A 126 6.02 7.94 -7.41
N ALA A 127 7.29 7.62 -7.63
CA ALA A 127 7.68 6.44 -8.39
C ALA A 127 7.51 5.18 -7.55
N LEU A 128 6.68 4.24 -8.02
CA LEU A 128 6.59 2.89 -7.47
C LEU A 128 7.39 1.95 -8.36
N VAL A 129 8.56 1.50 -7.85
CA VAL A 129 9.53 0.70 -8.61
C VAL A 129 9.24 -0.79 -8.43
N GLY A 130 8.35 -1.33 -9.26
CA GLY A 130 7.83 -2.69 -9.16
C GLY A 130 8.31 -3.60 -10.29
N LYS A 131 8.20 -4.92 -10.11
CA LYS A 131 8.46 -5.88 -11.20
C LYS A 131 7.24 -6.11 -12.08
N TYR A 132 6.05 -6.14 -11.49
CA TYR A 132 4.78 -6.41 -12.20
C TYR A 132 3.87 -5.18 -12.13
N ILE A 133 4.22 -4.13 -12.86
CA ILE A 133 3.44 -2.88 -12.84
C ILE A 133 2.20 -2.90 -13.73
N ASP A 134 2.12 -3.85 -14.68
CA ASP A 134 0.97 -4.00 -15.58
C ASP A 134 -0.28 -4.52 -14.86
N LEU A 135 -0.14 -5.00 -13.62
CA LEU A 135 -1.24 -5.39 -12.76
C LEU A 135 -1.24 -4.52 -11.50
N PRO A 136 -1.91 -3.35 -11.52
CA PRO A 136 -1.95 -2.41 -10.39
C PRO A 136 -2.40 -3.07 -9.07
N ASP A 137 -3.27 -4.08 -9.16
CA ASP A 137 -3.79 -4.84 -8.01
C ASP A 137 -2.70 -5.57 -7.23
N ALA A 138 -1.57 -5.91 -7.86
CA ALA A 138 -0.42 -6.53 -7.19
C ALA A 138 0.15 -5.64 -6.08
N TYR A 139 -0.09 -4.33 -6.15
CA TYR A 139 0.38 -3.33 -5.20
C TYR A 139 -0.78 -2.55 -4.55
N LEU A 140 -2.01 -3.09 -4.55
CA LEU A 140 -3.21 -2.38 -4.09
C LEU A 140 -3.01 -1.70 -2.73
N SER A 141 -2.62 -2.47 -1.70
CA SER A 141 -2.40 -1.92 -0.35
C SER A 141 -1.33 -0.83 -0.32
N VAL A 142 -0.26 -0.98 -1.10
CA VAL A 142 0.83 0.02 -1.19
C VAL A 142 0.32 1.30 -1.84
N THR A 143 -0.41 1.20 -2.95
CA THR A 143 -0.99 2.38 -3.62
C THR A 143 -2.02 3.10 -2.75
N GLU A 144 -2.84 2.35 -2.02
CA GLU A 144 -3.80 2.92 -1.05
C GLU A 144 -3.09 3.58 0.13
N ALA A 145 -1.99 3.00 0.61
CA ALA A 145 -1.21 3.60 1.69
C ALA A 145 -0.50 4.90 1.25
N LEU A 146 -0.02 4.96 0.00
CA LEU A 146 0.49 6.18 -0.63
C LEU A 146 -0.60 7.25 -0.71
N ARG A 147 -1.78 6.91 -1.26
CA ARG A 147 -2.93 7.83 -1.32
C ARG A 147 -3.34 8.33 0.07
N ALA A 148 -3.39 7.46 1.07
CA ALA A 148 -3.65 7.84 2.44
C ALA A 148 -2.59 8.81 2.99
N GLY A 149 -1.31 8.60 2.69
CA GLY A 149 -0.23 9.56 2.99
C GLY A 149 -0.48 10.92 2.33
N GLY A 150 -0.95 10.94 1.08
CA GLY A 150 -1.47 12.13 0.40
C GLY A 150 -2.60 12.81 1.17
N PHE A 151 -3.64 12.06 1.52
CA PHE A 151 -4.76 12.58 2.30
C PHE A 151 -4.32 13.09 3.67
N HIS A 152 -3.24 12.59 4.27
CA HIS A 152 -2.74 13.16 5.52
C HIS A 152 -2.28 14.62 5.33
N HIS A 153 -1.66 14.93 4.20
CA HIS A 153 -1.08 16.23 3.87
C HIS A 153 -1.93 17.08 2.92
N ASP A 154 -3.20 16.72 2.71
CA ASP A 154 -4.09 17.38 1.73
C ASP A 154 -3.47 17.42 0.32
N ALA A 155 -2.81 16.33 -0.06
CA ALA A 155 -2.09 16.17 -1.31
C ALA A 155 -2.65 15.00 -2.13
N LYS A 156 -2.69 15.19 -3.44
CA LYS A 156 -2.92 14.12 -4.41
C LYS A 156 -1.62 13.39 -4.69
N VAL A 157 -1.63 12.07 -4.54
CA VAL A 157 -0.49 11.24 -4.95
C VAL A 157 -0.73 10.74 -6.37
N VAL A 158 0.14 11.17 -7.29
CA VAL A 158 0.24 10.64 -8.65
C VAL A 158 1.29 9.54 -8.63
N ILE A 159 0.89 8.32 -8.96
CA ILE A 159 1.79 7.17 -8.96
C ILE A 159 2.39 7.01 -10.35
N ARG A 160 3.71 7.20 -10.47
CA ARG A 160 4.48 6.81 -11.64
C ARG A 160 4.87 5.34 -11.50
N TRP A 161 4.31 4.50 -12.35
CA TRP A 161 4.67 3.09 -12.40
C TRP A 161 5.98 2.91 -13.14
N VAL A 162 7.00 2.41 -12.45
CA VAL A 162 8.35 2.20 -13.02
C VAL A 162 8.67 0.72 -12.96
N THR A 163 9.01 0.12 -14.11
CA THR A 163 9.50 -1.27 -14.08
C THR A 163 10.88 -1.26 -13.46
N SER A 164 11.15 -2.22 -12.57
CA SER A 164 12.48 -2.31 -11.96
C SER A 164 13.58 -2.45 -13.01
N ASP A 165 13.32 -3.19 -14.10
CA ASP A 165 14.33 -3.46 -15.13
C ASP A 165 14.83 -2.20 -15.83
N ASP A 166 14.00 -1.15 -15.94
CA ASP A 166 14.39 0.14 -16.51
C ASP A 166 15.47 0.85 -15.68
N CYS A 167 15.62 0.49 -14.41
CA CYS A 167 16.55 1.13 -13.47
C CYS A 167 17.87 0.38 -13.29
N GLN A 168 18.17 -0.65 -14.11
CA GLN A 168 19.41 -1.44 -13.96
C GLN A 168 20.69 -0.65 -14.25
N THR A 169 20.63 0.31 -15.17
CA THR A 169 21.78 1.18 -15.49
C THR A 169 21.57 2.59 -14.93
N PRO A 170 22.66 3.35 -14.67
CA PRO A 170 22.54 4.74 -14.24
C PRO A 170 21.70 5.61 -15.18
N GLU A 171 21.86 5.42 -16.49
CA GLU A 171 21.11 6.18 -17.51
C GLU A 171 19.63 5.79 -17.52
N GLY A 172 19.33 4.51 -17.33
CA GLY A 172 17.97 3.99 -17.24
C GLY A 172 17.25 4.51 -16.00
N ALA A 173 17.91 4.45 -14.84
CA ALA A 173 17.40 5.00 -13.59
C ALA A 173 17.17 6.52 -13.70
N GLN A 174 18.12 7.26 -14.28
CA GLN A 174 17.95 8.69 -14.55
C GLN A 174 16.74 8.98 -15.43
N LEU A 175 16.55 8.22 -16.52
CA LEU A 175 15.43 8.42 -17.43
C LEU A 175 14.09 8.13 -16.75
N ALA A 176 14.01 7.04 -15.98
CA ALA A 176 12.77 6.59 -15.36
C ALA A 176 12.36 7.43 -14.13
N LEU A 177 13.34 7.89 -13.34
CA LEU A 177 13.11 8.48 -12.02
C LEU A 177 13.26 10.02 -12.00
N SER A 178 13.81 10.63 -13.05
CA SER A 178 13.94 12.10 -13.10
C SER A 178 12.58 12.79 -12.92
N GLY A 179 12.57 13.82 -12.06
CA GLY A 179 11.41 14.66 -11.79
C GLY A 179 10.39 14.12 -10.79
N VAL A 180 10.56 12.90 -10.25
CA VAL A 180 9.67 12.41 -9.18
C VAL A 180 10.00 13.09 -7.85
N ASP A 181 8.97 13.29 -7.02
CA ASP A 181 9.12 13.92 -5.71
C ASP A 181 9.53 12.89 -4.63
N ALA A 182 9.17 11.62 -4.82
CA ALA A 182 9.57 10.50 -3.96
C ALA A 182 9.62 9.16 -4.68
N ILE A 183 10.27 8.18 -4.07
CA ILE A 183 10.43 6.81 -4.56
C ILE A 183 9.94 5.82 -3.50
N LEU A 184 9.24 4.78 -3.93
CA LEU A 184 8.89 3.64 -3.11
C LEU A 184 9.35 2.35 -3.80
N VAL A 185 10.14 1.56 -3.09
CA VAL A 185 10.52 0.20 -3.51
C VAL A 185 9.70 -0.79 -2.68
N PRO A 186 8.68 -1.42 -3.29
CA PRO A 186 7.77 -2.31 -2.57
C PRO A 186 8.42 -3.69 -2.36
N GLY A 187 7.73 -4.49 -1.55
CA GLY A 187 7.96 -5.93 -1.47
C GLY A 187 7.91 -6.59 -2.86
N GLY A 188 8.57 -7.73 -2.98
CA GLY A 188 8.50 -8.56 -4.18
C GLY A 188 8.68 -10.02 -3.80
N PHE A 189 8.00 -10.91 -4.53
CA PHE A 189 8.18 -12.34 -4.38
C PHE A 189 9.09 -12.86 -5.50
N GLY A 190 10.17 -13.54 -5.09
CA GLY A 190 11.09 -14.23 -5.97
C GLY A 190 12.24 -13.38 -6.52
N VAL A 191 13.13 -14.07 -7.24
CA VAL A 191 14.50 -13.62 -7.60
C VAL A 191 14.61 -12.57 -8.71
N ARG A 192 13.49 -12.04 -9.25
CA ARG A 192 13.51 -11.26 -10.50
C ARG A 192 13.45 -9.74 -10.25
N GLY A 193 14.29 -8.99 -10.98
CA GLY A 193 14.23 -7.52 -11.03
C GLY A 193 14.94 -6.81 -9.87
N ILE A 194 15.84 -7.49 -9.15
CA ILE A 194 16.53 -6.91 -7.99
C ILE A 194 17.55 -5.87 -8.41
N GLU A 195 18.41 -6.15 -9.38
CA GLU A 195 19.44 -5.21 -9.85
C GLU A 195 18.85 -3.85 -10.23
N GLY A 196 17.67 -3.87 -10.83
CA GLY A 196 16.90 -2.67 -11.13
C GLY A 196 16.47 -1.87 -9.90
N LYS A 197 15.99 -2.56 -8.85
CA LYS A 197 15.68 -1.93 -7.56
C LYS A 197 16.93 -1.35 -6.89
N LEU A 198 18.07 -2.06 -6.96
CA LEU A 198 19.34 -1.57 -6.43
C LEU A 198 19.77 -0.28 -7.17
N GLY A 199 19.67 -0.26 -8.51
CA GLY A 199 19.97 0.93 -9.30
C GLY A 199 19.03 2.11 -8.98
N ALA A 200 17.73 1.86 -8.79
CA ALA A 200 16.78 2.88 -8.38
C ALA A 200 17.10 3.46 -6.99
N LEU A 201 17.44 2.60 -6.02
CA LEU A 201 17.80 3.01 -4.66
C LEU A 201 19.10 3.79 -4.61
N ARG A 202 20.11 3.36 -5.37
CA ARG A 202 21.35 4.10 -5.55
C ARG A 202 21.09 5.49 -6.11
N TRP A 203 20.31 5.57 -7.20
CA TRP A 203 19.95 6.84 -7.82
C TRP A 203 19.23 7.74 -6.81
N ALA A 204 18.25 7.19 -6.08
CA ALA A 204 17.49 7.95 -5.10
C ALA A 204 18.37 8.50 -3.97
N ARG A 205 19.27 7.67 -3.43
CA ARG A 205 20.22 8.02 -2.37
C ARG A 205 21.17 9.12 -2.83
N GLU A 206 21.76 9.00 -4.00
CA GLU A 206 22.71 9.96 -4.57
C GLU A 206 22.04 11.30 -4.93
N HIS A 207 20.76 11.29 -5.33
CA HIS A 207 19.99 12.50 -5.65
C HIS A 207 19.17 13.05 -4.46
N GLN A 208 19.29 12.42 -3.29
CA GLN A 208 18.60 12.77 -2.05
C GLN A 208 17.06 12.78 -2.16
N VAL A 209 16.50 11.96 -3.05
CA VAL A 209 15.05 11.89 -3.29
C VAL A 209 14.39 11.06 -2.19
N PRO A 210 13.39 11.58 -1.45
CA PRO A 210 12.67 10.86 -0.41
C PRO A 210 12.30 9.44 -0.83
N THR A 211 12.73 8.44 -0.05
CA THR A 211 12.62 7.03 -0.42
C THR A 211 12.11 6.18 0.73
N LEU A 212 11.18 5.27 0.42
CA LEU A 212 10.67 4.24 1.33
C LEU A 212 10.89 2.83 0.76
N GLY A 213 11.60 1.98 1.51
CA GLY A 213 11.74 0.55 1.22
C GLY A 213 10.84 -0.32 2.09
N ILE A 214 10.12 -1.28 1.50
CA ILE A 214 9.19 -2.17 2.20
C ILE A 214 9.58 -3.63 1.99
N CYS A 215 9.80 -4.38 3.06
CA CYS A 215 10.24 -5.78 3.07
C CYS A 215 11.47 -6.00 2.16
N LEU A 216 11.28 -6.53 0.94
CA LEU A 216 12.34 -6.61 -0.07
C LEU A 216 12.99 -5.23 -0.35
N GLY A 217 12.25 -4.13 -0.22
CA GLY A 217 12.83 -2.78 -0.32
C GLY A 217 13.90 -2.50 0.74
N LEU A 218 13.72 -2.94 1.99
CA LEU A 218 14.77 -2.86 3.02
C LEU A 218 15.98 -3.71 2.63
N GLN A 219 15.73 -4.94 2.21
CA GLN A 219 16.80 -5.86 1.80
C GLN A 219 17.62 -5.28 0.64
N CYS A 220 16.95 -4.72 -0.37
CA CYS A 220 17.59 -4.03 -1.48
C CYS A 220 18.38 -2.80 -1.03
N MET A 221 17.90 -2.02 -0.05
CA MET A 221 18.66 -0.88 0.49
C MET A 221 19.94 -1.34 1.19
N VAL A 222 19.89 -2.42 1.99
CA VAL A 222 21.09 -2.99 2.63
C VAL A 222 22.07 -3.50 1.58
N ILE A 223 21.60 -4.24 0.58
CA ILE A 223 22.43 -4.78 -0.50
C ILE A 223 23.08 -3.64 -1.31
N GLU A 224 22.30 -2.63 -1.71
CA GLU A 224 22.82 -1.47 -2.43
C GLU A 224 23.92 -0.77 -1.64
N TYR A 225 23.65 -0.48 -0.36
CA TYR A 225 24.60 0.21 0.51
C TYR A 225 25.88 -0.60 0.73
N ALA A 226 25.76 -1.92 0.90
CA ALA A 226 26.91 -2.81 1.02
C ALA A 226 27.78 -2.81 -0.26
N ARG A 227 27.15 -2.82 -1.44
CA ARG A 227 27.88 -2.80 -2.73
C ARG A 227 28.56 -1.46 -2.97
N THR A 228 27.88 -0.35 -2.71
CA THR A 228 28.30 0.98 -3.18
C THR A 228 29.07 1.77 -2.13
N VAL A 229 28.74 1.62 -0.84
CA VAL A 229 29.39 2.36 0.25
C VAL A 229 30.44 1.52 0.96
N LEU A 230 30.15 0.24 1.27
CA LEU A 230 31.14 -0.66 1.86
C LEU A 230 32.12 -1.27 0.84
N GLY A 231 31.80 -1.20 -0.45
CA GLY A 231 32.63 -1.78 -1.51
C GLY A 231 32.59 -3.31 -1.60
N LEU A 232 31.58 -3.95 -0.99
CA LEU A 232 31.34 -5.39 -1.07
C LEU A 232 30.63 -5.71 -2.39
N VAL A 233 31.39 -5.74 -3.49
CA VAL A 233 30.87 -5.69 -4.87
C VAL A 233 29.86 -6.78 -5.19
N ASP A 234 30.02 -7.99 -4.66
CA ASP A 234 29.13 -9.14 -4.87
C ASP A 234 28.10 -9.32 -3.75
N ALA A 235 27.97 -8.36 -2.81
CA ALA A 235 27.01 -8.47 -1.71
C ALA A 235 25.59 -8.75 -2.20
N SER A 236 24.92 -9.71 -1.59
CA SER A 236 23.60 -10.14 -2.05
C SER A 236 22.79 -10.77 -0.92
N SER A 237 21.60 -11.25 -1.26
CA SER A 237 20.86 -12.19 -0.42
C SER A 237 21.17 -13.62 -0.83
N SER A 238 21.28 -14.53 0.14
CA SER A 238 21.30 -15.97 -0.13
C SER A 238 20.02 -16.48 -0.81
N GLU A 239 18.92 -15.72 -0.81
CA GLU A 239 17.73 -16.01 -1.63
C GLU A 239 18.01 -15.88 -3.13
N PHE A 240 18.80 -14.89 -3.51
CA PHE A 240 18.94 -14.42 -4.88
C PHE A 240 20.24 -14.87 -5.53
N ASP A 241 21.30 -14.93 -4.73
CA ASP A 241 22.62 -15.40 -5.12
C ASP A 241 23.18 -16.25 -3.97
N PRO A 242 22.92 -17.57 -3.98
CA PRO A 242 23.42 -18.48 -2.96
C PRO A 242 24.96 -18.58 -2.91
N ASP A 243 25.65 -18.19 -3.98
CA ASP A 243 27.10 -18.30 -4.13
C ASP A 243 27.84 -16.99 -3.77
N THR A 244 27.11 -15.94 -3.36
CA THR A 244 27.71 -14.67 -2.92
C THR A 244 28.70 -14.88 -1.78
N SER A 245 29.87 -14.24 -1.87
CA SER A 245 30.83 -14.23 -0.75
C SER A 245 30.39 -13.31 0.39
N HIS A 246 29.41 -12.44 0.13
CA HIS A 246 28.89 -11.44 1.06
C HIS A 246 27.37 -11.51 1.22
N PRO A 247 26.84 -12.55 1.90
CA PRO A 247 25.40 -12.71 2.14
C PRO A 247 24.91 -11.75 3.24
N VAL A 248 24.79 -10.46 2.90
CA VAL A 248 24.33 -9.40 3.80
C VAL A 248 22.86 -9.55 4.18
N ILE A 249 22.09 -10.33 3.39
CA ILE A 249 20.74 -10.77 3.71
C ILE A 249 20.72 -12.31 3.71
N ALA A 250 20.39 -12.93 4.85
CA ALA A 250 20.41 -14.38 5.02
C ALA A 250 19.28 -14.85 5.95
N THR A 251 18.92 -16.12 5.88
CA THR A 251 17.99 -16.71 6.85
C THR A 251 18.64 -16.84 8.23
N MET A 252 17.84 -16.84 9.31
CA MET A 252 18.38 -17.04 10.67
C MET A 252 19.12 -18.37 10.85
N ALA A 253 18.68 -19.44 10.17
CA ALA A 253 19.34 -20.73 10.20
C ALA A 253 20.74 -20.67 9.57
N GLU A 254 20.89 -19.95 8.45
CA GLU A 254 22.20 -19.72 7.82
C GLU A 254 23.09 -18.88 8.74
N GLN A 255 22.54 -17.82 9.35
CA GLN A 255 23.29 -17.00 10.32
C GLN A 255 23.83 -17.84 11.49
N LEU A 256 23.02 -18.73 12.07
CA LEU A 256 23.45 -19.65 13.12
C LEU A 256 24.46 -20.70 12.62
N ALA A 257 24.34 -21.18 11.38
CA ALA A 257 25.31 -22.10 10.80
C ALA A 257 26.68 -21.44 10.60
N PHE A 258 26.73 -20.15 10.21
CA PHE A 258 27.96 -19.39 10.09
C PHE A 258 28.66 -19.14 11.44
N VAL A 259 27.91 -19.15 12.55
CA VAL A 259 28.43 -18.88 13.90
C VAL A 259 28.72 -20.17 14.68
N ASP A 260 27.82 -21.15 14.67
CA ASP A 260 27.82 -22.33 15.57
C ASP A 260 27.85 -23.69 14.84
N GLY A 261 27.84 -23.72 13.49
CA GLY A 261 27.96 -24.96 12.71
C GLY A 261 26.78 -25.94 12.82
N GLN A 262 25.63 -25.52 13.37
CA GLN A 262 24.42 -26.32 13.51
C GLN A 262 23.18 -25.58 12.99
N GLY A 263 22.89 -25.71 11.68
CA GLY A 263 21.69 -25.10 11.08
C GLY A 263 20.76 -26.15 10.48
N ASP A 264 19.56 -26.30 11.05
CA ASP A 264 18.43 -27.00 10.41
C ASP A 264 17.89 -26.12 9.28
N LEU A 265 17.80 -26.69 8.07
CA LEU A 265 17.53 -25.96 6.82
C LEU A 265 16.05 -25.61 6.70
N GLY A 266 15.65 -24.55 7.39
CA GLY A 266 14.30 -24.00 7.30
C GLY A 266 14.15 -22.73 8.11
N GLY A 267 14.63 -21.58 7.59
CA GLY A 267 14.36 -20.29 8.20
C GLY A 267 12.84 -20.12 8.46
N THR A 268 12.47 -19.86 9.71
CA THR A 268 11.06 -19.75 10.11
C THR A 268 10.41 -18.57 9.40
N MET A 269 9.32 -18.80 8.68
CA MET A 269 8.55 -17.73 8.03
C MET A 269 7.97 -16.81 9.11
N ARG A 270 8.32 -15.52 9.09
CA ARG A 270 7.68 -14.50 9.93
C ARG A 270 6.41 -14.02 9.25
N LEU A 271 5.28 -14.38 9.83
CA LEU A 271 3.95 -14.03 9.32
C LEU A 271 3.10 -13.41 10.44
N GLY A 272 2.50 -12.25 10.18
CA GLY A 272 1.64 -11.57 11.15
C GLY A 272 2.37 -10.46 11.90
N ALA A 273 1.83 -10.02 13.05
CA ALA A 273 2.33 -8.87 13.78
C ALA A 273 3.56 -9.22 14.64
N TYR A 274 4.62 -8.41 14.55
CA TYR A 274 5.81 -8.49 15.40
C TYR A 274 6.13 -7.10 15.95
N ASP A 275 6.59 -7.05 17.20
CA ASP A 275 7.01 -5.81 17.86
C ASP A 275 8.40 -5.39 17.41
N ALA A 276 8.66 -4.08 17.42
CA ALA A 276 9.98 -3.49 17.21
C ALA A 276 10.22 -2.34 18.18
N ASN A 277 11.45 -2.28 18.69
CA ASN A 277 11.97 -1.17 19.48
C ASN A 277 12.74 -0.23 18.56
N LEU A 278 12.34 1.03 18.54
CA LEU A 278 12.93 2.08 17.71
C LEU A 278 13.93 2.90 18.52
N VAL A 279 15.02 3.30 17.88
CA VAL A 279 16.06 4.14 18.47
C VAL A 279 15.49 5.53 18.74
N HIS A 280 15.62 6.03 19.97
CA HIS A 280 15.16 7.37 20.33
C HIS A 280 15.90 8.44 19.50
N GLY A 281 15.16 9.40 18.95
CA GLY A 281 15.71 10.44 18.07
C GLY A 281 15.89 10.02 16.60
N SER A 282 15.62 8.75 16.26
CA SER A 282 15.57 8.33 14.85
C SER A 282 14.40 8.98 14.12
N LEU A 283 14.55 9.15 12.80
CA LEU A 283 13.48 9.63 11.93
C LEU A 283 12.26 8.70 12.00
N VAL A 284 12.47 7.39 12.04
CA VAL A 284 11.39 6.42 12.21
C VAL A 284 10.64 6.64 13.53
N ALA A 285 11.32 6.79 14.67
CA ALA A 285 10.66 7.05 15.96
C ALA A 285 9.90 8.38 15.98
N GLU A 286 10.42 9.43 15.36
CA GLU A 286 9.74 10.72 15.22
C GLU A 286 8.45 10.58 14.41
N VAL A 287 8.53 9.94 13.24
CA VAL A 287 7.37 9.76 12.35
C VAL A 287 6.29 8.93 13.02
N TYR A 288 6.65 7.85 13.73
CA TYR A 288 5.69 7.07 14.51
C TYR A 288 5.15 7.79 15.75
N GLY A 289 5.87 8.79 16.27
CA GLY A 289 5.58 9.41 17.57
C GLY A 289 5.73 8.44 18.75
N ALA A 290 6.51 7.37 18.58
CA ALA A 290 6.68 6.29 19.57
C ALA A 290 8.02 5.56 19.35
N THR A 291 8.55 4.95 20.42
CA THR A 291 9.77 4.11 20.35
C THR A 291 9.48 2.61 20.43
N ARG A 292 8.20 2.22 20.53
CA ARG A 292 7.78 0.82 20.45
C ARG A 292 6.60 0.73 19.50
N VAL A 293 6.75 -0.09 18.48
CA VAL A 293 5.75 -0.26 17.41
C VAL A 293 5.54 -1.74 17.13
N SER A 294 4.51 -2.07 16.35
CA SER A 294 4.21 -3.44 15.95
C SER A 294 3.74 -3.46 14.51
N GLU A 295 4.43 -4.19 13.63
CA GLU A 295 4.15 -4.21 12.20
C GLU A 295 3.93 -5.62 11.66
N ARG A 296 3.31 -5.75 10.49
CA ARG A 296 2.98 -7.06 9.90
C ARG A 296 4.10 -7.56 8.99
N HIS A 297 4.55 -8.78 9.19
CA HIS A 297 5.61 -9.42 8.42
C HIS A 297 5.08 -10.50 7.48
N ARG A 298 5.83 -10.72 6.39
CA ARG A 298 5.68 -11.86 5.47
C ARG A 298 7.00 -12.13 4.75
N HIS A 299 8.04 -12.50 5.49
CA HIS A 299 9.36 -12.84 4.93
C HIS A 299 10.07 -13.93 5.76
N ARG A 300 11.15 -14.45 5.19
CA ARG A 300 12.04 -15.44 5.82
C ARG A 300 13.47 -14.94 5.99
N TYR A 301 13.92 -14.10 5.06
CA TYR A 301 15.28 -13.58 5.03
C TYR A 301 15.40 -12.33 5.89
N GLU A 302 16.55 -12.21 6.56
CA GLU A 302 16.86 -11.18 7.53
C GLU A 302 18.20 -10.52 7.22
N VAL A 303 18.42 -9.32 7.75
CA VAL A 303 19.75 -8.70 7.71
C VAL A 303 20.72 -9.59 8.48
N ASN A 304 21.86 -9.90 7.87
CA ASN A 304 22.90 -10.70 8.50
C ASN A 304 23.67 -9.84 9.51
N ASN A 305 23.49 -10.14 10.80
CA ASN A 305 24.09 -9.35 11.88
C ASN A 305 25.62 -9.30 11.85
N SER A 306 26.30 -10.27 11.21
CA SER A 306 27.75 -10.23 11.02
C SER A 306 28.23 -9.01 10.21
N TYR A 307 27.35 -8.41 9.40
CA TYR A 307 27.63 -7.20 8.63
C TYR A 307 27.10 -5.91 9.28
N ARG A 308 26.34 -6.03 10.38
CA ARG A 308 25.64 -4.89 11.00
C ARG A 308 26.60 -3.79 11.44
N ALA A 309 27.66 -4.15 12.16
CA ALA A 309 28.64 -3.17 12.66
C ALA A 309 29.31 -2.41 11.51
N ALA A 310 29.70 -3.11 10.43
CA ALA A 310 30.27 -2.48 9.25
C ALA A 310 29.29 -1.51 8.56
N LEU A 311 28.02 -1.92 8.42
CA LEU A 311 26.96 -1.05 7.86
C LEU A 311 26.76 0.21 8.71
N GLU A 312 26.71 0.06 10.04
CA GLU A 312 26.57 1.17 10.98
C GLU A 312 27.78 2.12 10.95
N GLU A 313 29.01 1.58 10.93
CA GLU A 313 30.25 2.36 10.82
C GLU A 313 30.34 3.14 9.49
N ALA A 314 29.78 2.60 8.41
CA ALA A 314 29.72 3.29 7.12
C ALA A 314 28.64 4.40 7.05
N GLY A 315 27.72 4.43 8.03
CA GLY A 315 26.73 5.50 8.18
C GLY A 315 25.28 5.07 8.00
N LEU A 316 24.99 3.78 7.78
CA LEU A 316 23.61 3.27 7.77
C LEU A 316 23.11 3.12 9.21
N VAL A 317 21.98 3.74 9.55
CA VAL A 317 21.44 3.66 10.91
C VAL A 317 20.45 2.51 11.00
N VAL A 318 20.70 1.53 11.88
CA VAL A 318 19.69 0.55 12.29
C VAL A 318 18.76 1.21 13.30
N SER A 319 17.71 1.86 12.81
CA SER A 319 16.80 2.67 13.62
C SER A 319 15.72 1.86 14.34
N GLY A 320 15.60 0.57 14.08
CA GLY A 320 14.70 -0.30 14.82
C GLY A 320 15.06 -1.76 14.76
N VAL A 321 14.88 -2.45 15.89
CA VAL A 321 15.20 -3.88 16.05
C VAL A 321 14.07 -4.62 16.76
N SER A 322 14.07 -5.95 16.66
CA SER A 322 13.19 -6.80 17.47
C SER A 322 13.45 -6.60 18.97
N PRO A 323 12.51 -6.98 19.87
CA PRO A 323 12.65 -6.70 21.31
C PRO A 323 13.88 -7.34 21.97
N ASP A 324 14.37 -8.44 21.42
CA ASP A 324 15.60 -9.14 21.82
C ASP A 324 16.86 -8.59 21.10
N SER A 325 16.72 -7.53 20.30
CA SER A 325 17.77 -6.88 19.50
C SER A 325 18.40 -7.75 18.40
N SER A 326 17.82 -8.93 18.11
CA SER A 326 18.43 -9.91 17.19
C SER A 326 18.09 -9.67 15.73
N LEU A 327 16.97 -9.01 15.41
CA LEU A 327 16.52 -8.77 14.04
C LEU A 327 16.48 -7.29 13.74
N VAL A 328 16.97 -6.91 12.57
CA VAL A 328 16.85 -5.54 12.04
C VAL A 328 15.45 -5.37 11.44
N GLU A 329 14.67 -4.44 11.99
CA GLU A 329 13.30 -4.19 11.58
C GLU A 329 13.15 -2.90 10.77
N PHE A 330 14.00 -1.91 11.07
CA PHE A 330 14.04 -0.61 10.41
C PHE A 330 15.48 -0.15 10.20
N ILE A 331 15.71 0.46 9.04
CA ILE A 331 16.96 1.16 8.74
C ILE A 331 16.63 2.55 8.20
N GLU A 332 17.56 3.48 8.38
CA GLU A 332 17.49 4.80 7.78
C GLU A 332 18.89 5.37 7.51
N LEU A 333 18.94 6.47 6.76
CA LEU A 333 20.13 7.34 6.76
C LEU A 333 19.89 8.54 7.67
N PRO A 334 20.97 9.11 8.25
CA PRO A 334 20.86 10.34 9.02
C PRO A 334 20.22 11.46 8.18
N ARG A 335 19.38 12.28 8.81
CA ARG A 335 18.58 13.33 8.13
C ARG A 335 19.46 14.35 7.40
N GLU A 336 20.64 14.61 7.94
CA GLU A 336 21.67 15.48 7.37
C GLU A 336 22.32 14.90 6.10
N VAL A 337 22.28 13.57 5.92
CA VAL A 337 22.78 12.89 4.72
C VAL A 337 21.67 12.77 3.69
N HIS A 338 20.47 12.40 4.11
CA HIS A 338 19.33 12.21 3.22
C HIS A 338 18.01 12.60 3.92
N PRO A 339 17.16 13.45 3.30
CA PRO A 339 16.00 14.04 3.98
C PRO A 339 14.99 12.99 4.49
N TYR A 340 14.81 11.91 3.70
CA TYR A 340 13.99 10.76 4.09
C TYR A 340 14.48 9.52 3.34
N TYR A 341 15.35 8.71 3.92
CA TYR A 341 15.73 7.40 3.38
C TYR A 341 15.42 6.38 4.45
N VAL A 342 14.26 5.74 4.36
CA VAL A 342 13.74 4.86 5.41
C VAL A 342 13.35 3.54 4.80
N ALA A 343 13.62 2.45 5.52
CA ALA A 343 13.18 1.13 5.13
C ALA A 343 12.66 0.33 6.33
N THR A 344 11.78 -0.63 6.05
CA THR A 344 11.30 -1.60 7.04
C THR A 344 11.23 -3.00 6.46
N GLN A 345 11.48 -4.03 7.27
CA GLN A 345 11.26 -5.43 6.91
C GLN A 345 9.77 -5.78 6.82
N ALA A 346 8.93 -4.99 7.47
CA ALA A 346 7.50 -5.24 7.58
C ALA A 346 6.71 -4.69 6.38
N HIS A 347 5.39 -4.84 6.46
CA HIS A 347 4.38 -4.36 5.52
C HIS A 347 3.43 -3.33 6.17
N PRO A 348 3.90 -2.09 6.40
CA PRO A 348 3.11 -1.02 7.01
C PRO A 348 1.84 -0.66 6.22
N GLU A 349 1.82 -0.94 4.91
CA GLU A 349 0.67 -0.70 4.04
C GLU A 349 -0.61 -1.41 4.51
N PHE A 350 -0.49 -2.58 5.16
CA PHE A 350 -1.64 -3.33 5.66
C PHE A 350 -2.33 -2.65 6.86
N LYS A 351 -1.63 -1.75 7.54
CA LYS A 351 -2.15 -0.97 8.67
C LYS A 351 -2.61 0.42 8.28
N SER A 352 -2.31 0.88 7.06
CA SER A 352 -2.79 2.16 6.54
C SER A 352 -4.30 2.15 6.32
N ARG A 353 -4.96 3.27 6.59
CA ARG A 353 -6.38 3.51 6.32
C ARG A 353 -6.53 4.88 5.67
N PRO A 354 -7.52 5.11 4.80
CA PRO A 354 -7.70 6.41 4.16
C PRO A 354 -7.96 7.55 5.17
N THR A 355 -8.62 7.25 6.30
CA THR A 355 -8.86 8.20 7.41
C THR A 355 -7.74 8.23 8.45
N ARG A 356 -6.77 7.32 8.37
CA ARG A 356 -5.64 7.22 9.29
C ARG A 356 -4.44 6.64 8.53
N ALA A 357 -3.75 7.53 7.84
CA ALA A 357 -2.56 7.20 7.09
C ALA A 357 -1.51 6.55 7.99
N HIS A 358 -0.83 5.53 7.46
CA HIS A 358 0.29 4.94 8.17
C HIS A 358 1.44 5.96 8.30
N PRO A 359 2.08 6.09 9.48
CA PRO A 359 3.14 7.08 9.72
C PRO A 359 4.23 7.10 8.66
N LEU A 360 4.82 5.95 8.29
CA LEU A 360 5.88 5.90 7.26
C LEU A 360 5.45 6.41 5.87
N PHE A 361 4.18 6.24 5.50
CA PHE A 361 3.69 6.77 4.22
C PHE A 361 3.41 8.26 4.32
N ALA A 362 2.83 8.72 5.45
CA ALA A 362 2.68 10.15 5.72
C ALA A 362 4.05 10.86 5.78
N GLY A 363 5.06 10.23 6.38
CA GLY A 363 6.44 10.73 6.45
C GLY A 363 7.06 10.88 5.06
N LEU A 364 6.93 9.86 4.20
CA LEU A 364 7.41 9.91 2.82
C LEU A 364 6.79 11.07 2.04
N ILE A 365 5.47 11.20 2.07
CA ILE A 365 4.76 12.27 1.36
C ILE A 365 5.09 13.65 1.93
N GLY A 366 5.22 13.76 3.25
CA GLY A 366 5.63 15.00 3.90
C GLY A 366 7.03 15.44 3.46
N ALA A 367 7.99 14.50 3.41
CA ALA A 367 9.34 14.77 2.93
C ALA A 367 9.36 15.17 1.44
N ALA A 368 8.52 14.53 0.61
CA ALA A 368 8.35 14.88 -0.80
C ALA A 368 7.86 16.33 -0.99
N LEU A 369 6.84 16.73 -0.22
CA LEU A 369 6.31 18.09 -0.23
C LEU A 369 7.35 19.13 0.25
N THR A 370 8.10 18.81 1.30
CA THR A 370 9.18 19.69 1.78
C THR A 370 10.23 19.90 0.70
N ARG A 371 10.72 18.82 0.08
CA ARG A 371 11.67 18.90 -1.03
C ARG A 371 11.12 19.71 -2.21
N GLN A 372 9.85 19.53 -2.56
CA GLN A 372 9.18 20.28 -3.62
C GLN A 372 9.17 21.80 -3.32
N ARG A 373 8.95 22.19 -2.06
CA ARG A 373 9.01 23.59 -1.62
C ARG A 373 10.42 24.15 -1.67
N GLU A 374 11.42 23.38 -1.27
CA GLU A 374 12.83 23.80 -1.26
C GLU A 374 13.41 23.96 -2.68
N THR A 375 12.95 23.14 -3.62
CA THR A 375 13.44 23.14 -5.02
C THR A 375 12.70 24.14 -5.92
N ARG A 376 11.52 24.63 -5.52
CA ARG A 376 10.76 25.62 -6.28
C ARG A 376 11.12 27.04 -5.83
N LEU A 377 11.71 27.83 -6.74
CA LEU A 377 12.08 29.24 -6.54
C LEU A 377 10.88 30.21 -6.37
N LEU A 378 9.64 29.74 -6.55
CA LEU A 378 8.41 30.52 -6.42
C LEU A 378 7.38 29.68 -5.63
N GLU A 379 6.76 30.28 -4.61
CA GLU A 379 5.62 29.69 -3.90
C GLU A 379 4.50 29.40 -4.91
N VAL A 380 4.13 28.14 -5.06
CA VAL A 380 2.96 27.75 -5.84
C VAL A 380 1.76 27.94 -4.93
N GLU A 381 0.88 28.89 -5.26
CA GLU A 381 -0.42 28.98 -4.62
C GLU A 381 -1.14 27.62 -4.75
N PRO A 382 -1.84 27.15 -3.70
CA PRO A 382 -2.54 25.88 -3.73
C PRO A 382 -3.43 25.79 -4.98
N VAL A 383 -3.46 24.60 -5.59
CA VAL A 383 -4.29 24.35 -6.78
C VAL A 383 -5.74 24.61 -6.39
N ARG A 384 -6.35 25.66 -6.95
CA ARG A 384 -7.72 26.06 -6.63
C ARG A 384 -8.76 25.10 -7.18
#